data_AF-A0A2X2VP32-F1
#
_entry.id   AF-A0A2X2VP32-F1
#
_cell.length_a   1.000
_cell.length_b   1.000
_cell.length_c   1.000
_cell.angle_alpha   90.00
_cell.angle_beta   90.00
_cell.angle_gamma   90.00
#
_symmetry.space_group_name_H-M   'P 1'
#
loop_
_entity.id
_entity.type
_entity.pdbx_description
1 polymer ?
#
loop_
_entity_poly.entity_id
_entity_poly.type
_entity_poly.pdbx_seq_one_letter_code
_entity_poly.pdbx_strand_id
1 'polypeptide(L)' 'MVSEIDDCHYRLHMNLDLLQFDVQSFKVMMDDLAQVWRGETLAPLAITFRDLCDG' A
#
# COMPACT_ATOMS: atom_id res chain seq x y z
N MET A 1 7.05 -10.15 -1.39
CA MET A 1 8.25 -10.66 -2.09
C MET A 1 8.28 -10.05 -3.48
N VAL A 2 9.44 -9.60 -3.95
CA VAL A 2 9.60 -9.07 -5.32
C VAL A 2 10.40 -10.08 -6.14
N SER A 3 9.94 -10.37 -7.35
CA SER A 3 10.69 -11.17 -8.33
C SER A 3 10.79 -10.40 -9.64
N GLU A 4 11.96 -10.39 -10.25
CA GLU A 4 12.20 -9.78 -11.56
C GLU A 4 11.57 -10.66 -12.67
N ILE A 5 10.88 -10.03 -13.62
CA ILE A 5 10.37 -10.69 -14.83
C ILE A 5 11.35 -10.43 -15.99
N ASP A 6 11.81 -9.18 -16.13
CA ASP A 6 12.85 -8.73 -17.05
C ASP A 6 13.44 -7.38 -16.55
N ASP A 7 14.42 -6.83 -17.28
CA ASP A 7 15.16 -5.60 -16.93
C ASP A 7 14.28 -4.39 -16.54
N CYS A 8 13.02 -4.35 -16.99
CA CYS A 8 12.09 -3.25 -16.76
C CYS A 8 10.79 -3.67 -16.03
N HIS A 9 10.55 -4.96 -15.81
CA HIS A 9 9.33 -5.47 -15.20
C HIS A 9 9.61 -6.26 -13.92
N TYR A 10 8.96 -5.81 -12.85
CA TYR A 10 9.03 -6.45 -11.54
C TYR A 10 7.65 -6.99 -11.16
N ARG A 11 7.62 -8.18 -10.57
CA ARG A 11 6.42 -8.75 -9.96
C ARG A 11 6.47 -8.56 -8.45
N LEU A 12 5.48 -7.86 -7.93
CA LEU A 12 5.27 -7.69 -6.50
C LEU A 12 4.22 -8.71 -6.02
N HIS A 13 4.64 -9.67 -5.21
CA HIS A 13 3.74 -10.62 -4.54
C HIS A 13 3.46 -10.16 -3.12
N MET A 14 2.19 -9.86 -2.83
CA MET A 14 1.68 -9.43 -1.52
C MET A 14 0.62 -10.42 -1.04
N ASN A 15 0.78 -10.93 0.18
CA ASN A 15 -0.26 -11.68 0.86
C ASN A 15 -1.11 -10.68 1.65
N LEU A 16 -2.41 -10.64 1.38
CA LEU A 16 -3.35 -9.72 2.01
C LEU A 16 -4.44 -10.53 2.71
N ASP A 17 -4.54 -10.37 4.03
CA ASP A 17 -5.62 -10.95 4.82
C ASP A 17 -6.81 -10.00 4.83
N LEU A 18 -7.90 -10.40 4.16
CA LEU A 18 -9.13 -9.58 4.04
C LEU A 18 -9.83 -9.29 5.37
N LEU A 19 -9.44 -9.98 6.45
CA LEU A 19 -9.91 -9.71 7.81
C LEU A 19 -9.33 -8.42 8.38
N GLN A 20 -8.14 -8.01 7.93
CA GLN A 20 -7.41 -6.83 8.40
C GLN A 20 -7.35 -5.70 7.34
N PHE A 21 -7.72 -6.00 6.09
CA PHE A 21 -7.58 -5.07 4.96
C PHE A 21 -8.73 -5.22 3.98
N ASP A 22 -9.45 -4.13 3.69
CA ASP A 22 -10.48 -4.12 2.64
C ASP A 22 -9.90 -3.68 1.28
N VAL A 23 -10.72 -3.80 0.22
CA VAL A 23 -10.35 -3.44 -1.16
C VAL A 23 -10.04 -1.95 -1.31
N GLN A 24 -10.67 -1.08 -0.53
CA GLN A 24 -10.44 0.37 -0.60
C GLN A 24 -9.09 0.74 0.04
N SER A 25 -8.76 0.11 1.15
CA SER A 25 -7.46 0.21 1.81
C SER A 25 -6.34 -0.26 0.90
N PHE A 26 -6.58 -1.31 0.10
CA PHE A 26 -5.62 -1.77 -0.93
C PHE A 26 -5.39 -0.72 -2.01
N LYS A 27 -6.47 -0.07 -2.47
CA LYS A 27 -6.37 1.01 -3.45
C LYS A 27 -5.54 2.17 -2.92
N VAL A 28 -5.83 2.65 -1.70
CA VAL A 28 -5.08 3.74 -1.06
C VAL A 28 -3.60 3.37 -0.96
N MET A 29 -3.28 2.16 -0.51
CA MET A 29 -1.89 1.68 -0.45
C MET A 29 -1.20 1.68 -1.82
N MET A 30 -1.88 1.27 -2.89
CA MET A 30 -1.30 1.27 -4.25
C MET A 30 -1.12 2.68 -4.81
N ASP A 31 -2.05 3.59 -4.53
CA ASP A 31 -1.96 4.99 -4.93
C ASP A 31 -0.79 5.69 -4.21
N ASP A 32 -0.58 5.41 -2.92
CA ASP A 32 0.56 5.91 -2.15
C ASP A 32 1.88 5.32 -2.65
N LEU A 33 1.91 4.01 -2.94
CA LEU A 33 3.07 3.36 -3.52
C LEU A 33 3.47 4.01 -4.86
N ALA A 34 2.50 4.35 -5.70
CA ALA A 34 2.75 5.01 -6.98
C ALA A 34 3.32 6.44 -6.80
N GLN A 35 2.88 7.18 -5.79
CA GLN A 35 3.42 8.51 -5.46
C GLN A 35 4.87 8.42 -5.00
N VAL A 36 5.16 7.54 -4.03
CA VAL A 36 6.52 7.33 -3.53
C VAL A 36 7.46 6.83 -4.63
N TRP A 37 6.97 5.95 -5.51
CA TRP A 37 7.75 5.47 -6.66
C TRP A 37 8.14 6.59 -7.63
N ARG A 38 7.33 7.65 -7.76
CA ARG A 38 7.65 8.85 -8.54
C ARG A 38 8.55 9.84 -7.78
N GLY A 39 8.90 9.56 -6.53
CA GLY A 39 9.70 10.43 -5.67
C GLY A 39 8.90 11.51 -4.95
N GLU A 40 7.57 11.40 -4.90
CA GLU A 40 6.71 12.33 -4.18
C GLU A 40 6.69 12.01 -2.67
N THR A 41 6.60 13.04 -1.82
CA THR A 41 6.48 12.87 -0.36
C THR A 41 5.02 12.67 0.01
N LEU A 42 4.70 11.55 0.68
CA LEU A 42 3.35 11.30 1.19
C LEU A 42 3.00 12.30 2.30
N ALA A 43 1.74 12.73 2.31
CA ALA A 43 1.21 13.53 3.41
C ALA A 43 1.23 12.71 4.72
N PRO A 44 1.46 13.34 5.88
CA PRO A 44 1.38 12.66 7.18
C PRO A 44 0.01 12.01 7.36
N LEU A 45 -0.01 10.74 7.77
CA LEU A 45 -1.25 10.03 8.03
C LEU A 45 -1.94 10.66 9.25
N ALA A 46 -3.12 11.26 9.06
CA ALA A 46 -3.81 12.02 10.10
C ALA A 46 -4.52 11.14 11.13
N ILE A 47 -4.95 9.94 10.73
CA ILE A 47 -5.73 8.98 11.55
C ILE A 47 -5.26 7.57 11.16
N THR A 48 -4.95 6.74 12.15
CA THR A 48 -4.60 5.33 11.95
C THR A 48 -5.81 4.44 12.19
N PHE A 49 -5.79 3.21 11.65
CA PHE A 49 -6.86 2.23 11.88
C PHE A 49 -7.14 1.99 13.38
N ARG A 50 -6.10 2.07 14.23
CA ARG A 50 -6.23 1.95 15.68
C ARG A 50 -7.14 3.04 16.26
N ASP A 51 -6.99 4.26 15.77
CA ASP A 51 -7.76 5.42 16.23
C ASP A 51 -9.26 5.31 15.88
N LEU A 52 -9.63 4.49 14.88
CA LEU A 52 -11.03 4.21 14.52
C LEU A 52 -11.70 3.14 15.40
N CYS A 53 -10.90 2.28 16.05
CA CYS A 53 -11.41 1.19 16.90
C CYS A 53 -11.36 1.53 18.40
N ASP A 54 -10.57 2.54 18.81
CA ASP A 54 -10.52 3.06 20.18
C ASP A 54 -11.63 4.10 20.48
N GLY A 55 -12.70 4.13 19.68
CA GLY A 55 -13.87 5.01 19.83
C GLY A 55 -15.02 4.41 20.62
#